data_AF-A0A6P5Y5M4-F1
#
_entry.id   AF-A0A6P5Y5M4-F1
#
_cell.length_a   1.000
_cell.length_b   1.000
_cell.length_c   1.000
_cell.angle_alpha   90.00
_cell.angle_beta   90.00
_cell.angle_gamma   90.00
#
_symmetry.space_group_name_H-M   'P 1'
#
loop_
_entity.id
_entity.type
_entity.pdbx_description
1 polymer ?
#
loop_
_entity_poly.entity_id
_entity_poly.type
_entity_poly.pdbx_seq_one_letter_code
_entity_poly.pdbx_strand_id
1 'polypeptide(L)'
;EDEELAEVEAKLDADWKASTGTVKVGKKTDDELKKEKRPFLTQFFSPIFLKAFSIIFFGEWGDRSQIATIGLAADDNPFGVVLGGIVGQALCTTAAVLGGKSLASQISEKIVTLSSGVLFIAFGIQSFLSTVES
;
A
#
# COMPACT_ATOMS: atom_id res chain seq x y z
N GLU A 1 23.02 -25.90 10.33
CA GLU A 1 22.13 -25.30 9.30
C GLU A 1 21.07 -24.44 9.97
N ASP A 2 20.35 -24.93 10.98
CA ASP A 2 19.36 -24.14 11.73
C ASP A 2 19.94 -22.93 12.49
N GLU A 3 21.17 -23.04 12.99
CA GLU A 3 21.85 -21.95 13.71
C GLU A 3 22.32 -20.82 12.78
N GLU A 4 22.73 -21.16 11.55
CA GLU A 4 23.07 -20.15 10.54
C GLU A 4 21.81 -19.43 10.06
N LEU A 5 20.70 -20.17 9.83
CA LEU A 5 19.41 -19.60 9.46
C LEU A 5 18.91 -18.59 10.49
N ALA A 6 19.04 -18.90 11.79
CA ALA A 6 18.67 -17.98 12.87
C ALA A 6 19.52 -16.70 12.87
N GLU A 7 20.80 -16.78 12.53
CA GLU A 7 21.64 -15.59 12.37
C GLU A 7 21.21 -14.76 11.15
N VAL A 8 20.91 -15.39 10.02
CA VAL A 8 20.50 -14.66 8.80
C VAL A 8 19.16 -13.97 9.01
N GLU A 9 18.20 -14.63 9.66
CA GLU A 9 16.90 -14.03 10.01
C GLU A 9 17.09 -12.84 10.95
N ALA A 10 17.92 -12.96 11.99
CA ALA A 10 18.21 -11.85 12.90
C ALA A 10 18.87 -10.66 12.18
N LYS A 11 19.73 -10.93 11.18
CA LYS A 11 20.38 -9.90 10.36
C LYS A 11 19.40 -9.23 9.40
N LEU A 12 18.48 -10.00 8.82
CA LEU A 12 17.45 -9.51 7.91
C LEU A 12 16.39 -8.68 8.65
N ASP A 13 16.02 -9.06 9.87
CA ASP A 13 15.14 -8.28 10.74
C ASP A 13 15.81 -6.97 11.22
N ALA A 14 17.11 -7.02 11.49
CA ALA A 14 17.90 -5.84 11.85
C ALA A 14 18.05 -4.86 10.66
N ASP A 15 18.28 -5.37 9.45
CA ASP A 15 18.37 -4.56 8.22
C ASP A 15 17.00 -4.00 7.83
N TRP A 16 15.93 -4.78 7.98
CA TRP A 16 14.54 -4.32 7.82
C TRP A 16 14.19 -3.22 8.83
N LYS A 17 14.57 -3.39 10.11
CA LYS A 17 14.40 -2.35 11.16
C LYS A 17 15.32 -1.15 10.95
N ALA A 18 16.49 -1.30 10.34
CA ALA A 18 17.35 -0.19 9.97
C ALA A 18 16.72 0.60 8.82
N SER A 19 16.17 -0.09 7.83
CA SER A 19 15.50 0.50 6.66
C SER A 19 14.16 1.16 7.03
N THR A 20 13.35 0.54 7.89
CA THR A 20 12.16 1.18 8.50
C THR A 20 12.52 2.22 9.57
N GLY A 21 13.68 2.08 10.20
CA GLY A 21 14.28 3.04 11.15
C GLY A 21 14.88 4.28 10.48
N THR A 22 15.10 4.26 9.15
CA THR A 22 15.29 5.47 8.33
C THR A 22 13.99 6.22 8.05
N VAL A 23 12.85 5.77 8.58
CA VAL A 23 11.70 6.64 8.87
C VAL A 23 11.82 7.19 10.30
N LYS A 24 13.04 7.54 10.70
CA LYS A 24 13.33 8.33 11.89
C LYS A 24 12.58 9.65 11.80
N VAL A 25 11.52 9.73 12.60
CA VAL A 25 11.10 10.93 13.31
C VAL A 25 12.38 11.63 13.79
N GLY A 26 12.77 12.68 13.08
CA GLY A 26 14.09 13.27 13.19
C GLY A 26 14.07 14.75 12.85
N LYS A 27 13.43 15.56 13.70
CA LYS A 27 14.10 16.69 14.35
C LYS A 27 13.19 17.32 15.40
N LYS A 28 13.56 17.09 16.67
CA LYS A 28 13.43 18.07 17.74
C LYS A 28 14.52 19.12 17.50
N THR A 29 14.23 20.13 16.69
CA THR A 29 15.05 21.34 16.39
C THR A 29 14.06 22.23 15.61
N ASP A 30 13.57 23.36 16.09
CA ASP A 30 14.06 24.29 17.08
C ASP A 30 12.89 24.99 17.77
N ASP A 31 13.08 25.24 19.06
CA ASP A 31 12.38 26.24 19.84
C ASP A 31 12.43 27.61 19.15
N GLU A 32 11.38 28.42 19.38
CA GLU A 32 11.40 29.88 19.26
C GLU A 32 11.72 30.47 17.88
N LEU A 33 10.75 30.53 16.96
CA LEU A 33 10.68 31.64 15.99
C LEU A 33 9.23 31.98 15.60
N LYS A 34 8.75 33.02 16.29
CA LYS A 34 7.80 34.04 15.82
C LYS A 34 6.43 33.60 15.31
N LYS A 35 5.47 33.82 16.22
CA LYS A 35 4.11 34.34 15.99
C LYS A 35 4.06 35.35 14.83
N GLU A 36 3.79 34.88 13.61
CA GLU A 36 3.17 35.69 12.55
C GLU A 36 2.58 34.79 11.46
N LYS A 37 1.26 34.91 11.28
CA LYS A 37 0.41 34.38 10.19
C LYS A 37 0.82 33.01 9.65
N ARG A 38 0.23 31.94 10.20
CA ARG A 38 0.30 30.60 9.59
C ARG A 38 -0.24 30.70 8.15
N PRO A 39 0.60 30.56 7.10
CA PRO A 39 0.08 30.57 5.74
C PRO A 39 -0.76 29.31 5.55
N PHE A 40 -1.92 29.43 4.90
CA PHE A 40 -2.80 28.30 4.55
C PHE A 40 -2.04 27.08 3.98
N LEU A 41 -0.90 27.31 3.31
CA LEU A 41 0.02 26.26 2.85
C LEU A 41 0.63 25.38 3.95
N THR A 42 0.92 25.91 5.14
CA THR A 42 1.44 25.10 6.27
C THR A 42 0.39 24.15 6.85
N GLN A 43 -0.89 24.35 6.53
CA GLN A 43 -1.95 23.41 6.89
C GLN A 43 -2.00 22.22 5.91
N PHE A 44 -1.84 22.48 4.60
CA PHE A 44 -1.79 21.43 3.57
C PHE A 44 -0.46 20.65 3.60
N PHE A 45 0.66 21.33 3.83
CA PHE A 45 1.99 20.73 3.97
C PHE A 45 2.33 20.46 5.43
N SER A 46 1.40 19.87 6.18
CA SER A 46 1.72 19.34 7.51
C SER A 46 2.78 18.24 7.36
N PRO A 47 3.77 18.15 8.26
CA PRO A 47 4.78 17.09 8.22
C PRO A 47 4.17 15.68 8.24
N ILE A 48 2.95 15.54 8.80
CA ILE A 48 2.20 14.28 8.77
C ILE A 48 1.67 13.98 7.37
N PHE A 49 1.08 14.97 6.68
CA PHE A 49 0.58 14.80 5.32
C PHE A 49 1.73 14.46 4.37
N LEU A 50 2.85 15.18 4.46
CA LEU A 50 4.01 14.93 3.61
C LEU A 50 4.62 13.54 3.86
N LYS A 51 4.63 13.09 5.12
CA LYS A 51 5.12 11.76 5.47
C LYS A 51 4.21 10.65 4.93
N ALA A 52 2.90 10.77 5.13
CA ALA A 52 1.93 9.82 4.59
C ALA A 52 1.97 9.82 3.06
N PHE A 53 1.93 11.01 2.44
CA PHE A 53 2.04 11.16 1.00
C PHE A 53 3.32 10.53 0.48
N SER A 54 4.50 10.80 1.04
CA SER A 54 5.74 10.20 0.55
C SER A 54 5.77 8.68 0.67
N ILE A 55 5.25 8.11 1.77
CA ILE A 55 5.20 6.64 1.93
C ILE A 55 4.30 6.00 0.88
N ILE A 56 3.08 6.53 0.69
CA ILE A 56 2.14 6.00 -0.30
C ILE A 56 2.64 6.28 -1.72
N PHE A 57 3.09 7.50 -2.00
CA PHE A 57 3.54 7.92 -3.31
C PHE A 57 4.71 7.08 -3.78
N PHE A 58 5.77 6.92 -2.98
CA PHE A 58 6.91 6.07 -3.37
C PHE A 58 6.57 4.58 -3.34
N GLY A 59 5.71 4.13 -2.41
CA GLY A 59 5.29 2.73 -2.34
C GLY A 59 4.44 2.29 -3.53
N GLU A 60 3.63 3.20 -4.07
CA GLU A 60 2.81 2.96 -5.25
C GLU A 60 3.38 3.58 -6.53
N TRP A 61 4.57 4.20 -6.48
CA TRP A 61 5.16 4.83 -7.66
C TRP A 61 5.57 3.75 -8.66
N GLY A 62 4.88 3.69 -9.79
CA GLY A 62 5.11 2.63 -10.78
C GLY A 62 4.58 1.26 -10.35
N ASP A 63 3.63 1.20 -9.42
CA ASP A 63 2.95 -0.05 -9.11
C ASP A 63 2.15 -0.58 -10.32
N ARG A 64 1.90 -1.89 -10.30
CA ARG A 64 1.17 -2.60 -11.34
C ARG A 64 -0.21 -1.98 -11.63
N SER A 65 -0.85 -1.39 -10.61
CA SER A 65 -2.09 -0.62 -10.77
C SER A 65 -1.95 0.57 -11.73
N GLN A 66 -0.83 1.29 -11.73
CA GLN A 66 -0.59 2.41 -12.65
C GLN A 66 -0.36 1.93 -14.08
N ILE A 67 0.39 0.84 -14.27
CA ILE A 67 0.60 0.24 -15.61
C ILE A 67 -0.72 -0.33 -16.16
N ALA A 68 -1.53 -0.97 -15.32
CA ALA A 68 -2.86 -1.46 -15.71
C ALA A 68 -3.81 -0.31 -16.07
N THR A 69 -3.77 0.80 -15.31
CA THR A 69 -4.57 1.99 -15.60
C THR A 69 -4.15 2.64 -16.91
N ILE A 70 -2.85 2.74 -17.19
CA ILE A 70 -2.32 3.27 -18.47
C ILE A 70 -2.71 2.34 -19.62
N GLY A 71 -2.61 1.01 -19.45
CA GLY A 71 -3.03 0.04 -20.46
C GLY A 71 -4.52 0.12 -20.79
N LEU A 72 -5.37 0.22 -19.77
CA LEU A 72 -6.81 0.37 -19.95
C LEU A 72 -7.19 1.75 -20.53
N ALA A 73 -6.49 2.82 -20.11
CA ALA A 73 -6.69 4.17 -20.65
C ALA A 73 -6.14 4.35 -22.07
N ALA A 74 -5.28 3.44 -22.55
CA ALA A 74 -4.81 3.41 -23.93
C ALA A 74 -5.82 2.73 -24.87
N ASP A 75 -6.61 1.78 -24.35
CA ASP A 75 -7.64 1.05 -25.10
C ASP A 75 -9.03 1.74 -25.01
N ASP A 76 -9.29 2.47 -23.92
CA ASP A 76 -10.59 3.05 -23.56
C ASP A 76 -10.51 4.55 -23.19
N ASN A 77 -11.64 5.20 -22.88
CA ASN A 77 -11.64 6.63 -22.55
C ASN A 77 -10.83 6.93 -21.27
N PRO A 78 -9.75 7.72 -21.34
CA PRO A 78 -8.80 7.88 -20.23
C PRO A 78 -9.43 8.50 -18.98
N PHE A 79 -10.42 9.39 -19.16
CA PHE A 79 -11.14 9.99 -18.03
C PHE A 79 -12.00 8.98 -17.28
N GLY A 80 -12.62 8.03 -17.97
CA GLY A 80 -13.46 6.99 -17.35
C GLY A 80 -12.63 6.03 -16.50
N VAL A 81 -11.46 5.65 -17.01
CA VAL A 81 -10.52 4.76 -16.32
C VAL A 81 -9.97 5.39 -15.04
N VAL A 82 -9.57 6.67 -15.11
CA VAL A 82 -9.06 7.40 -13.93
C VAL A 82 -10.17 7.57 -12.89
N LEU A 83 -11.38 7.98 -13.29
CA LEU A 83 -12.50 8.12 -12.36
C LEU A 83 -12.89 6.79 -11.71
N GLY A 84 -12.92 5.71 -12.50
CA GLY A 84 -13.17 4.36 -12.01
C GLY A 84 -12.12 3.90 -10.99
N GLY A 85 -10.83 4.13 -11.28
CA GLY A 85 -9.74 3.82 -10.36
C GLY A 85 -9.82 4.58 -9.05
N ILE A 86 -10.10 5.89 -9.09
CA ILE A 86 -10.26 6.72 -7.89
C ILE A 86 -11.43 6.21 -7.04
N VAL A 87 -12.59 5.97 -7.66
CA VAL A 87 -13.80 5.50 -6.94
C VAL A 87 -13.57 4.11 -6.38
N GLY A 88 -12.98 3.20 -7.15
CA GLY A 88 -12.67 1.85 -6.72
C GLY A 88 -11.73 1.84 -5.52
N GLN A 89 -10.67 2.65 -5.56
CA GLN A 89 -9.70 2.71 -4.46
C GLN A 89 -10.27 3.41 -3.21
N ALA A 90 -11.08 4.46 -3.40
CA ALA A 90 -11.80 5.10 -2.29
C ALA A 90 -12.77 4.13 -1.61
N LEU A 91 -13.52 3.33 -2.37
CA LEU A 91 -14.43 2.31 -1.83
C LEU A 91 -13.67 1.21 -1.08
N CYS A 92 -12.59 0.69 -1.68
CA CYS A 92 -11.74 -0.33 -1.04
C CYS A 92 -11.18 0.17 0.29
N THR A 93 -10.61 1.37 0.30
CA THR A 93 -10.06 1.99 1.51
C THR A 93 -11.15 2.23 2.56
N THR A 94 -12.32 2.71 2.14
CA THR A 94 -13.46 2.93 3.06
C THR A 94 -13.94 1.62 3.67
N ALA A 95 -14.08 0.57 2.86
CA ALA A 95 -14.44 -0.77 3.33
C ALA A 95 -13.38 -1.33 4.30
N ALA A 96 -12.09 -1.12 4.03
CA ALA A 96 -11.00 -1.53 4.92
C ALA A 96 -11.02 -0.78 6.25
N VAL A 97 -11.29 0.53 6.24
CA VAL A 97 -11.35 1.35 7.46
C VAL A 97 -12.58 1.01 8.31
N LEU A 98 -13.75 0.85 7.67
CA LEU A 98 -14.99 0.44 8.35
C LEU A 98 -14.90 -1.01 8.84
N GLY A 99 -14.37 -1.89 8.00
CA GLY A 99 -14.14 -3.30 8.30
C GLY A 99 -13.02 -3.51 9.32
N GLY A 100 -12.06 -2.59 9.46
CA GLY A 100 -10.87 -2.75 10.29
C GLY A 100 -11.18 -3.07 11.76
N LYS A 101 -12.24 -2.49 12.32
CA LYS A 101 -12.70 -2.84 13.69
C LYS A 101 -13.23 -4.27 13.80
N SER A 102 -13.85 -4.80 12.74
CA SER A 102 -14.38 -6.16 12.69
C SER A 102 -13.31 -7.18 12.28
N LEU A 103 -12.41 -6.78 11.38
CA LEU A 103 -11.27 -7.59 10.90
C LEU A 103 -10.22 -7.77 12.00
N ALA A 104 -9.92 -6.74 12.81
CA ALA A 104 -8.96 -6.87 13.91
C ALA A 104 -9.34 -7.96 14.95
N SER A 105 -10.63 -8.33 15.02
CA SER A 105 -11.11 -9.39 15.90
C SER A 105 -11.29 -10.76 15.21
N GLN A 106 -11.26 -10.83 13.88
CA GLN A 106 -11.64 -12.05 13.11
C GLN A 106 -10.61 -12.46 12.05
N ILE A 107 -9.55 -11.67 11.81
CA ILE A 107 -8.55 -11.97 10.79
C ILE A 107 -7.55 -12.98 11.34
N SER A 108 -7.91 -14.26 11.27
CA SER A 108 -6.90 -15.32 11.30
C SER A 108 -6.19 -15.28 9.97
N GLU A 109 -4.87 -15.05 9.96
CA GLU A 109 -4.02 -15.08 8.75
C GLU A 109 -4.30 -16.31 7.88
N LYS A 110 -4.69 -17.42 8.50
CA LYS A 110 -5.09 -18.67 7.86
C LYS A 110 -6.27 -18.52 6.89
N ILE A 111 -7.28 -17.70 7.21
CA ILE A 111 -8.46 -17.51 6.36
C ILE A 111 -8.08 -16.70 5.12
N VAL A 112 -7.25 -15.67 5.29
CA VAL A 112 -6.78 -14.83 4.18
C VAL A 112 -5.93 -15.66 3.22
N THR A 113 -4.96 -16.42 3.74
CA THR A 113 -4.09 -17.29 2.93
C THR A 113 -4.87 -18.43 2.26
N LEU A 114 -5.86 -19.02 2.94
CA LEU A 114 -6.72 -20.03 2.31
C LEU A 114 -7.57 -19.40 1.20
N SER A 115 -8.16 -18.24 1.43
CA SER A 115 -9.01 -17.56 0.45
C SER A 115 -8.24 -17.16 -0.82
N SER A 116 -7.02 -16.63 -0.67
CA SER A 116 -6.17 -16.27 -1.81
C SER A 116 -5.70 -17.52 -2.56
N GLY A 117 -5.32 -18.59 -1.86
CA GLY A 117 -4.97 -19.87 -2.48
C GLY A 117 -6.12 -20.49 -3.27
N VAL A 118 -7.34 -20.46 -2.73
CA VAL A 118 -8.54 -20.96 -3.44
C VAL A 118 -8.84 -20.10 -4.68
N LEU A 119 -8.78 -18.77 -4.56
CA LEU A 119 -8.95 -17.88 -5.72
C LEU A 119 -7.88 -18.14 -6.78
N PHE A 120 -6.63 -18.39 -6.36
CA PHE A 120 -5.52 -18.66 -7.27
C PHE A 120 -5.74 -19.96 -8.06
N ILE A 121 -6.19 -21.03 -7.39
CA ILE A 121 -6.56 -22.27 -8.07
C ILE A 121 -7.74 -22.05 -9.01
N ALA A 122 -8.76 -21.31 -8.59
CA ALA A 122 -9.92 -21.01 -9.42
C ALA A 122 -9.54 -20.25 -10.70
N PHE A 123 -8.73 -19.18 -10.58
CA PHE A 123 -8.22 -18.45 -11.74
C PHE A 123 -7.26 -19.28 -12.59
N GLY A 124 -6.43 -20.14 -11.98
CA GLY A 124 -5.56 -21.07 -12.70
C GLY A 124 -6.37 -22.06 -13.55
N ILE A 125 -7.41 -22.65 -12.98
CA ILE A 125 -8.33 -23.55 -13.71
C ILE A 125 -9.08 -22.78 -14.80
N GLN A 126 -9.58 -21.57 -14.51
CA GLN A 126 -10.27 -20.76 -15.50
C GLN A 126 -9.33 -20.37 -16.65
N SER A 127 -8.09 -20.00 -16.37
CA SER A 127 -7.07 -19.73 -17.40
C SER A 127 -6.73 -20.98 -18.20
N PHE A 128 -6.66 -22.15 -17.56
CA PHE A 128 -6.38 -23.43 -18.23
C PHE A 128 -7.54 -23.89 -19.11
N LEU A 129 -8.80 -23.65 -18.70
CA LEU A 129 -9.98 -23.93 -19.51
C LEU A 129 -10.12 -22.94 -20.67
N SER A 130 -9.93 -21.64 -20.41
CA SER A 130 -9.95 -20.61 -21.45
C SER A 130 -8.84 -20.80 -22.49
N THR A 131 -7.67 -21.32 -22.10
CA THR A 131 -6.62 -21.66 -23.07
C THR A 131 -6.87 -22.95 -23.83
N VAL A 132 -7.77 -23.83 -23.36
CA VAL A 132 -8.19 -25.06 -24.06
C VAL A 132 -9.27 -24.78 -25.09
N GLU A 133 -10.05 -23.72 -24.90
CA GLU A 133 -11.14 -23.34 -25.80
C GLU A 133 -10.71 -22.37 -26.92
N SER A 134 -9.45 -21.91 -26.92
CA SER A 134 -8.82 -21.10 -27.99
C SER A 134 -7.83 -21.91 -28.79
#